data_AF-A0AA96UY69-F1
#
_entry.id   AF-A0AA96UY69-F1
#
_cell.length_a   1.000
_cell.length_b   1.000
_cell.length_c   1.000
_cell.angle_alpha   90.00
_cell.angle_beta   90.00
_cell.angle_gamma   90.00
#
_symmetry.space_group_name_H-M   'P 1'
#
loop_
_entity.id
_entity.type
_entity.pdbx_description
1 polymer ?
#
loop_
_entity_poly.entity_id
_entity_poly.type
_entity_poly.pdbx_seq_one_letter_code
_entity_poly.pdbx_strand_id
1 'polypeptide(L)'
;MSLGYYAEIKNGKIQYKKSKYEKYRRTNEEREKNIKNNPHEVIEYINYKINFDYSLAQYMFFSIVFIVIFLLIIIHPIIFIVVEISLIVLSLITYAIYGSGRPRIMYILDEESYTDLERLYDSFEELQHCQKIRHIISSKRNYDYKYHAGAGFLVDSRTIKIGYEKPKYIKTNMTRVPYIKLKSRIIYFFPDQLMIFENRRYEAIPYNNLHINLQNKDWIEDGNVPIDATIIGYRWQHPNIDGSPDLRFRYNPKLPILNCREIEIIGDRIEETLQFSNKDIGTNLYNEFTKYSQKYT
;
A
#
# COMPACT_ATOMS: atom_id res chain seq x y z
N MET A 1 18.64 -7.06 -21.80
CA MET A 1 17.92 -5.77 -21.59
C MET A 1 16.44 -6.04 -21.35
N SER A 2 15.95 -5.81 -20.13
CA SER A 2 14.56 -6.10 -19.74
C SER A 2 13.59 -5.04 -20.31
N LEU A 3 12.49 -5.49 -20.93
CA LEU A 3 11.35 -4.63 -21.22
C LEU A 3 10.75 -4.06 -19.92
N GLY A 4 10.25 -2.84 -19.98
CA GLY A 4 9.48 -2.18 -18.92
C GLY A 4 8.32 -1.39 -19.49
N TYR A 5 7.44 -0.91 -18.62
CA TYR A 5 6.34 -0.02 -18.99
C TYR A 5 6.70 1.42 -18.67
N TYR A 6 6.18 2.34 -19.47
CA TYR A 6 6.26 3.78 -19.28
C TYR A 6 4.84 4.33 -19.29
N ALA A 7 4.51 5.15 -18.31
CA ALA A 7 3.31 5.96 -18.27
C ALA A 7 3.69 7.39 -18.66
N GLU A 8 3.11 7.88 -19.75
CA GLU A 8 3.23 9.26 -20.20
C GLU A 8 2.00 10.02 -19.72
N ILE A 9 2.19 11.04 -18.88
CA ILE A 9 1.13 11.93 -18.42
C ILE A 9 1.37 13.28 -19.05
N LYS A 10 0.49 13.65 -19.98
CA LYS A 10 0.55 14.92 -20.71
C LYS A 10 -0.83 15.55 -20.81
N ASN A 11 -0.95 16.82 -20.44
CA ASN A 11 -2.22 17.56 -20.48
C ASN A 11 -3.39 16.77 -19.82
N GLY A 12 -3.15 16.16 -18.66
CA GLY A 12 -4.15 15.35 -17.94
C GLY A 12 -4.41 13.95 -18.51
N LYS A 13 -3.85 13.59 -19.67
CA LYS A 13 -4.06 12.26 -20.29
C LYS A 13 -2.94 11.30 -19.96
N ILE A 14 -3.32 10.09 -19.55
CA ILE A 14 -2.38 9.00 -19.22
C ILE A 14 -2.30 8.01 -20.39
N GLN A 15 -1.09 7.67 -20.82
CA GLN A 15 -0.85 6.64 -21.84
C GLN A 15 0.25 5.67 -21.42
N TYR A 16 -0.03 4.37 -21.47
CA TYR A 16 0.97 3.33 -21.20
C TYR A 16 1.61 2.81 -22.48
N LYS A 17 2.94 2.77 -22.50
CA LYS A 17 3.77 2.25 -23.59
C LYS A 17 4.72 1.18 -23.04
N LYS A 18 4.91 0.07 -23.77
CA LYS A 18 5.87 -1.00 -23.42
C LYS A 18 7.15 -0.84 -24.23
N SER A 19 8.31 -0.63 -23.58
CA SER A 19 9.58 -0.36 -24.28
C SER A 19 10.85 -0.77 -23.50
N LYS A 20 12.02 -0.73 -24.14
CA LYS A 20 13.36 -0.84 -23.50
C LYS A 20 13.85 0.56 -23.09
N TYR A 21 14.28 0.73 -21.83
CA TYR A 21 14.56 2.02 -21.15
C TYR A 21 15.47 3.01 -21.91
N GLU A 22 16.59 2.56 -22.46
CA GLU A 22 17.53 3.46 -23.16
C GLU A 22 17.03 3.92 -24.55
N LYS A 23 16.03 3.25 -25.13
CA LYS A 23 15.56 3.55 -26.49
C LYS A 23 14.51 4.67 -26.54
N TYR A 24 13.86 4.97 -25.42
CA TYR A 24 12.87 6.06 -25.31
C TYR A 24 13.55 7.45 -25.25
N ARG A 25 14.72 7.57 -24.62
CA ARG A 25 15.46 8.85 -24.55
C ARG A 25 16.22 9.21 -25.83
N ARG A 26 16.47 8.26 -26.74
CA ARG A 26 17.35 8.45 -27.92
C ARG A 26 16.66 8.47 -29.29
N THR A 27 15.37 8.19 -29.39
CA THR A 27 14.69 8.14 -30.70
C THR A 27 13.20 8.40 -30.52
N ASN A 28 12.83 9.67 -30.47
CA ASN A 28 11.48 10.09 -30.85
C ASN A 28 11.62 10.89 -32.14
N GLU A 29 11.44 10.20 -33.26
CA GLU A 29 10.80 10.82 -34.43
C GLU A 29 10.17 9.80 -35.40
N GLU A 30 10.50 8.49 -35.41
CA GLU A 30 10.04 7.69 -36.57
C GLU A 30 9.46 6.27 -36.41
N ARG A 31 9.28 5.67 -35.22
CA ARG A 31 8.61 4.34 -35.17
C ARG A 31 7.67 4.14 -33.98
N GLU A 32 6.55 4.86 -34.00
CA GLU A 32 5.38 4.50 -33.20
C GLU A 32 4.51 3.49 -33.97
N LYS A 33 4.62 2.20 -33.62
CA LYS A 33 3.60 1.21 -33.98
C LYS A 33 2.80 0.86 -32.73
N ASN A 34 1.60 1.44 -32.67
CA ASN A 34 0.42 1.09 -31.88
C ASN A 34 0.61 -0.01 -30.83
N ILE A 35 0.88 0.41 -29.59
CA ILE A 35 0.62 -0.39 -28.39
C ILE A 35 0.00 0.59 -27.38
N LYS A 36 -1.30 0.87 -27.52
CA LYS A 36 -2.10 1.48 -26.44
C LYS A 36 -2.46 0.34 -25.48
N ASN A 37 -1.65 0.11 -24.46
CA ASN A 37 -1.97 -0.90 -23.46
C ASN A 37 -2.94 -0.33 -22.42
N ASN A 38 -3.92 -1.12 -22.03
CA ASN A 38 -4.83 -0.81 -20.94
C ASN A 38 -4.07 -0.82 -19.60
N PRO A 39 -4.27 0.14 -18.67
CA PRO A 39 -3.69 0.09 -17.32
C PRO A 39 -3.77 -1.29 -16.64
N HIS A 40 -4.86 -2.03 -16.86
CA HIS A 40 -5.03 -3.39 -16.33
C HIS A 40 -3.92 -4.35 -16.76
N GLU A 41 -3.51 -4.31 -18.04
CA GLU A 41 -2.45 -5.19 -18.58
C GLU A 41 -1.08 -4.90 -17.95
N VAL A 42 -0.84 -3.65 -17.55
CA VAL A 42 0.40 -3.24 -16.89
C VAL A 42 0.51 -3.91 -15.52
N ILE A 43 -0.59 -3.88 -14.76
CA ILE A 43 -0.67 -4.48 -13.42
C ILE A 43 -0.60 -6.01 -13.51
N GLU A 44 -1.27 -6.63 -14.48
CA GLU A 44 -1.16 -8.06 -14.73
C GLU A 44 0.27 -8.49 -15.07
N TYR A 45 0.97 -7.73 -15.92
CA TYR A 45 2.38 -7.99 -16.22
C TYR A 45 3.27 -7.87 -14.97
N ILE A 46 3.06 -6.83 -14.16
CA ILE A 46 3.78 -6.63 -12.90
C ILE A 46 3.59 -7.85 -12.00
N ASN A 47 2.34 -8.28 -11.81
CA ASN A 47 2.00 -9.40 -10.96
C ASN A 47 2.55 -10.73 -11.47
N TYR A 48 2.43 -11.00 -12.77
CA TYR A 48 3.02 -12.16 -13.41
C TYR A 48 4.52 -12.23 -13.11
N LYS A 49 5.23 -11.11 -13.24
CA LYS A 49 6.67 -11.08 -13.02
C LYS A 49 7.05 -11.25 -11.55
N ILE A 50 6.31 -10.64 -10.62
CA ILE A 50 6.55 -10.82 -9.17
C ILE A 50 6.34 -12.27 -8.77
N ASN A 51 5.27 -12.90 -9.24
CA ASN A 51 4.97 -14.30 -8.95
C ASN A 51 5.98 -15.24 -9.60
N PHE A 52 6.39 -14.96 -10.83
CA PHE A 52 7.41 -15.73 -11.53
C PHE A 52 8.76 -15.72 -10.79
N ASP A 53 9.23 -14.54 -10.38
CA ASP A 53 10.48 -14.40 -9.62
C ASP A 53 10.40 -15.17 -8.28
N TYR A 54 9.23 -15.22 -7.64
CA TYR A 54 9.02 -15.94 -6.39
C TYR A 54 8.95 -17.46 -6.56
N SER A 55 8.19 -17.95 -7.53
CA SER A 55 8.05 -19.39 -7.78
C SER A 55 9.39 -19.99 -8.15
N LEU A 56 10.16 -19.32 -9.01
CA LEU A 56 11.50 -19.74 -9.39
C LEU A 56 12.43 -19.85 -8.17
N ALA A 57 12.40 -18.88 -7.27
CA ALA A 57 13.18 -18.92 -6.04
C ALA A 57 12.79 -20.10 -5.12
N GLN A 58 11.49 -20.43 -5.03
CA GLN A 58 11.02 -21.61 -4.29
C GLN A 58 11.52 -22.90 -4.93
N TYR A 59 11.43 -23.05 -6.25
CA TYR A 59 11.95 -24.22 -6.96
C TYR A 59 13.46 -24.39 -6.74
N MET A 60 14.24 -23.31 -6.85
CA MET A 60 15.68 -23.34 -6.56
C MET A 60 15.99 -23.74 -5.11
N PHE A 61 15.19 -23.27 -4.14
CA PHE A 61 15.36 -23.65 -2.75
C PHE A 61 15.07 -25.14 -2.53
N PHE A 62 13.94 -25.64 -3.06
CA PHE A 62 13.58 -27.06 -2.94
C PHE A 62 14.55 -27.98 -3.67
N SER A 63 15.06 -27.60 -4.84
CA SER A 63 16.09 -28.38 -5.54
C SER A 63 17.38 -28.45 -4.72
N ILE A 64 17.81 -27.37 -4.08
CA ILE A 64 18.98 -27.38 -3.17
C ILE A 64 18.75 -28.31 -1.98
N VAL A 65 17.59 -28.20 -1.31
CA VAL A 65 17.25 -29.07 -0.16
C VAL A 65 17.19 -30.54 -0.60
N PHE A 66 16.62 -30.81 -1.77
CA PHE A 66 16.52 -32.16 -2.31
C PHE A 66 17.89 -32.74 -2.67
N ILE A 67 18.79 -31.95 -3.25
CA ILE A 67 20.20 -32.35 -3.49
C ILE A 67 20.88 -32.75 -2.18
N VAL A 68 20.68 -31.98 -1.11
CA VAL A 68 21.25 -32.29 0.21
C VAL A 68 20.68 -33.60 0.76
N ILE A 69 19.36 -33.81 0.66
CA ILE A 69 18.71 -35.07 1.08
C ILE A 69 19.17 -36.25 0.22
N PHE A 70 19.31 -36.04 -1.09
CA PHE A 70 19.76 -37.06 -2.04
C PHE A 70 21.19 -37.50 -1.78
N LEU A 71 22.10 -36.57 -1.46
CA LEU A 71 23.46 -36.89 -1.02
C LEU A 71 23.48 -37.76 0.25
N LEU A 72 22.42 -37.72 1.06
CA LEU A 72 22.25 -38.54 2.26
C LEU A 72 21.64 -39.93 1.96
N ILE A 73 20.96 -40.13 0.82
CA ILE A 73 20.22 -41.37 0.49
C ILE A 73 20.95 -42.11 -0.65
N ILE A 74 21.98 -42.86 -0.27
CA ILE A 74 22.70 -43.77 -1.16
C ILE A 74 21.83 -45.02 -1.33
N ILE A 75 21.12 -45.20 -2.46
CA ILE A 75 20.72 -46.55 -2.96
C ILE A 75 20.26 -46.57 -4.45
N HIS A 76 19.88 -45.46 -5.09
CA HIS A 76 19.71 -45.44 -6.57
C HIS A 76 20.13 -44.10 -7.21
N PRO A 77 21.44 -43.80 -7.27
CA PRO A 77 21.89 -42.44 -7.50
C PRO A 77 21.62 -41.89 -8.91
N ILE A 78 21.65 -42.75 -9.94
CA ILE A 78 21.74 -42.26 -11.33
C ILE A 78 20.43 -41.63 -11.84
N ILE A 79 19.27 -42.26 -11.60
CA ILE A 79 17.97 -41.76 -12.10
C ILE A 79 17.62 -40.42 -11.43
N PHE A 80 17.87 -40.31 -10.13
CA PHE A 80 17.64 -39.07 -9.39
C PHE A 80 18.56 -37.93 -9.85
N ILE A 81 19.84 -38.21 -10.13
CA ILE A 81 20.77 -37.22 -10.69
C ILE A 81 20.28 -36.68 -12.03
N VAL A 82 19.77 -37.55 -12.92
CA VAL A 82 19.27 -37.12 -14.24
C VAL A 82 18.03 -36.24 -14.12
N VAL A 83 17.08 -36.60 -13.26
CA VAL A 83 15.88 -35.78 -13.00
C VAL A 83 16.27 -34.41 -12.42
N GLU A 84 17.19 -34.38 -11.45
CA GLU A 84 17.65 -33.13 -10.85
C GLU A 84 18.38 -32.22 -11.84
N ILE A 85 19.34 -32.76 -12.60
CA ILE A 85 20.03 -31.99 -13.64
C ILE A 85 19.00 -31.41 -14.63
N SER A 86 17.98 -32.18 -15.00
CA SER A 86 16.92 -31.72 -15.90
C SER A 86 16.09 -30.58 -15.29
N LEU A 87 15.72 -30.65 -14.00
CA LEU A 87 15.00 -29.60 -13.29
C LEU A 87 15.85 -28.33 -13.11
N ILE A 88 17.14 -28.47 -12.80
CA ILE A 88 18.08 -27.36 -12.68
C ILE A 88 18.26 -26.67 -14.04
N VAL A 89 18.48 -27.45 -15.11
CA VAL A 89 18.62 -26.90 -16.47
C VAL A 89 17.33 -26.20 -16.90
N LEU A 90 16.16 -26.80 -16.65
CA LEU A 90 14.88 -26.15 -16.91
C LEU A 90 14.73 -24.84 -16.13
N SER A 91 15.09 -24.83 -14.84
CA SER A 91 15.08 -23.64 -13.98
C SER A 91 16.02 -22.54 -14.51
N LEU A 92 17.24 -22.89 -14.92
CA LEU A 92 18.21 -21.97 -15.51
C LEU A 92 17.73 -21.40 -16.85
N ILE A 93 17.15 -22.21 -17.73
CA ILE A 93 16.56 -21.76 -19.00
C ILE A 93 15.39 -20.80 -18.71
N THR A 94 14.53 -21.16 -17.76
CA THR A 94 13.38 -20.34 -17.38
C THR A 94 13.85 -19.01 -16.76
N TYR A 95 14.89 -19.02 -15.92
CA TYR A 95 15.53 -17.81 -15.41
C TYR A 95 16.16 -16.94 -16.52
N ALA A 96 16.87 -17.55 -17.46
CA ALA A 96 17.52 -16.83 -18.55
C ALA A 96 16.49 -16.13 -19.46
N ILE A 97 15.33 -16.78 -19.69
CA ILE A 97 14.26 -16.23 -20.52
C ILE A 97 13.45 -15.16 -19.76
N TYR A 98 13.05 -15.44 -18.51
CA TYR A 98 12.05 -14.65 -17.79
C TYR A 98 12.60 -13.87 -16.58
N GLY A 99 13.67 -14.34 -15.95
CA GLY A 99 14.28 -13.78 -14.73
C GLY A 99 15.05 -12.46 -14.92
N SER A 100 14.77 -11.71 -15.98
CA SER A 100 15.54 -10.52 -16.37
C SER A 100 15.29 -9.26 -15.51
N GLY A 101 14.87 -9.43 -14.25
CA GLY A 101 14.87 -8.40 -13.21
C GLY A 101 13.50 -7.79 -12.91
N ARG A 102 13.36 -7.13 -11.74
CA ARG A 102 12.11 -6.56 -11.23
C ARG A 102 11.28 -5.83 -12.30
N PRO A 103 9.94 -5.99 -12.32
CA PRO A 103 9.07 -5.23 -13.21
C PRO A 103 9.33 -3.73 -13.06
N ARG A 104 9.26 -3.01 -14.19
CA ARG A 104 9.56 -1.57 -14.27
C ARG A 104 8.32 -0.82 -14.71
N ILE A 105 7.96 0.23 -13.98
CA ILE A 105 7.01 1.25 -14.40
C ILE A 105 7.70 2.61 -14.23
N MET A 106 7.84 3.35 -15.32
CA MET A 106 8.51 4.65 -15.33
C MET A 106 7.52 5.71 -15.78
N TYR A 107 7.64 6.91 -15.25
CA TYR A 107 6.72 8.00 -15.54
C TYR A 107 7.43 9.12 -16.26
N ILE A 108 6.80 9.63 -17.32
CA ILE A 108 7.22 10.83 -18.04
C ILE A 108 6.09 11.84 -17.86
N LEU A 109 6.39 12.88 -17.09
CA LEU A 109 5.46 13.94 -16.75
C LEU A 109 5.89 15.20 -17.50
N ASP A 110 4.92 15.93 -18.06
CA ASP A 110 5.19 17.32 -18.44
C ASP A 110 5.38 18.21 -17.19
N GLU A 111 5.83 19.44 -17.39
CA GLU A 111 6.18 20.36 -16.30
C GLU A 111 4.98 20.67 -15.39
N GLU A 112 3.79 20.80 -15.98
CA GLU A 112 2.55 21.04 -15.26
C GLU A 112 2.16 19.82 -14.39
N SER A 113 2.17 18.62 -14.97
CA SER A 113 1.83 17.37 -14.27
C SER A 113 2.83 17.04 -13.18
N TYR A 114 4.11 17.38 -13.38
CA TYR A 114 5.13 17.24 -12.35
C TYR A 114 4.83 18.16 -11.16
N THR A 115 4.52 19.43 -11.42
CA THR A 115 4.21 20.43 -10.39
C THR A 115 2.97 20.03 -9.58
N ASP A 116 1.91 19.58 -10.25
CA ASP A 116 0.70 19.13 -9.58
C ASP A 116 0.93 17.88 -8.73
N LEU A 117 1.74 16.93 -9.22
CA LEU A 117 2.10 15.74 -8.48
C LEU A 117 2.94 16.08 -7.25
N GLU A 118 3.87 17.02 -7.37
CA GLU A 118 4.72 17.46 -6.27
C GLU A 118 3.87 18.09 -5.16
N ARG A 119 2.90 18.95 -5.49
CA ARG A 119 1.94 19.50 -4.53
C ARG A 119 1.14 18.42 -3.82
N LEU A 120 0.65 17.42 -4.57
CA LEU A 120 -0.04 16.28 -3.98
C LEU A 120 0.91 15.52 -3.03
N TYR A 121 2.14 15.24 -3.44
CA TYR A 121 3.10 14.49 -2.61
C TYR A 121 3.54 15.27 -1.37
N ASP A 122 3.74 16.58 -1.46
CA ASP A 122 4.05 17.47 -0.33
C ASP A 122 2.91 17.53 0.68
N SER A 123 1.66 17.43 0.22
CA SER A 123 0.51 17.43 1.13
C SER A 123 0.53 16.25 2.12
N PHE A 124 1.24 15.16 1.83
CA PHE A 124 1.42 14.04 2.78
C PHE A 124 2.36 14.37 3.96
N GLU A 125 3.19 15.41 3.85
CA GLU A 125 4.10 15.80 4.94
C GLU A 125 3.31 16.22 6.19
N GLU A 126 2.14 16.83 6.03
CA GLU A 126 1.27 17.20 7.16
C GLU A 126 0.88 15.97 7.99
N LEU A 127 0.63 14.83 7.32
CA LEU A 127 0.27 13.59 8.00
C LEU A 127 1.43 13.01 8.81
N GLN A 128 2.67 13.18 8.35
CA GLN A 128 3.87 12.64 8.99
C GLN A 128 4.20 13.35 10.31
N HIS A 129 3.78 14.60 10.45
CA HIS A 129 3.98 15.40 11.67
C HIS A 129 2.99 15.06 12.80
N CYS A 130 1.98 14.24 12.51
CA CYS A 130 1.06 13.73 13.53
C CYS A 130 1.79 12.83 14.52
N GLN A 131 1.63 13.09 15.82
CA GLN A 131 2.30 12.32 16.88
C GLN A 131 1.80 10.88 16.97
N LYS A 132 0.51 10.66 16.72
CA LYS A 132 -0.09 9.33 16.74
C LYS A 132 -1.10 9.16 15.61
N ILE A 133 -0.77 8.22 14.73
CA ILE A 133 -1.63 7.79 13.62
C ILE A 133 -2.05 6.36 13.88
N ARG A 134 -3.34 6.08 13.77
CA ARG A 134 -3.88 4.74 13.96
C ARG A 134 -4.72 4.33 12.77
N HIS A 135 -4.57 3.08 12.38
CA HIS A 135 -5.45 2.40 11.44
C HIS A 135 -6.56 1.71 12.21
N ILE A 136 -7.81 2.03 11.86
CA ILE A 136 -8.98 1.35 12.42
C ILE A 136 -9.17 0.04 11.68
N ILE A 137 -9.14 -1.06 12.43
CA ILE A 137 -9.32 -2.39 11.87
C ILE A 137 -10.83 -2.56 11.70
N SER A 138 -11.32 -2.43 10.47
CA SER A 138 -12.74 -2.62 10.18
C SER A 138 -13.15 -4.05 10.51
N SER A 139 -13.82 -4.24 11.65
CA SER A 139 -14.57 -5.46 11.92
C SER A 139 -15.78 -5.45 10.99
N LYS A 140 -15.65 -6.05 9.79
CA LYS A 140 -16.79 -6.30 8.91
C LYS A 140 -17.95 -6.88 9.73
N ARG A 141 -19.07 -6.14 9.79
CA ARG A 141 -20.38 -6.53 10.32
C ARG A 141 -20.34 -7.16 11.72
N ASN A 142 -20.51 -6.34 12.75
CA ASN A 142 -21.51 -6.66 13.78
C ASN A 142 -22.34 -5.41 14.03
N TYR A 143 -23.62 -5.53 13.66
CA TYR A 143 -24.69 -4.57 13.89
C TYR A 143 -25.10 -4.56 15.38
N ASP A 144 -24.16 -4.79 16.30
CA ASP A 144 -24.43 -4.88 17.73
C ASP A 144 -23.88 -3.64 18.44
N TYR A 145 -24.48 -2.50 18.13
CA TYR A 145 -24.36 -1.27 18.92
C TYR A 145 -24.97 -1.42 20.33
N LYS A 146 -25.72 -2.50 20.58
CA LYS A 146 -26.22 -2.87 21.91
C LYS A 146 -25.42 -4.09 22.38
N TYR A 147 -24.62 -3.94 23.44
CA TYR A 147 -24.41 -4.93 24.53
C TYR A 147 -23.09 -4.83 25.30
N HIS A 148 -22.22 -3.83 25.09
CA HIS A 148 -20.95 -3.76 25.83
C HIS A 148 -20.70 -2.43 26.54
N ALA A 149 -21.60 -2.09 27.48
CA ALA A 149 -21.59 -0.88 28.31
C ALA A 149 -20.45 -0.78 29.35
N GLY A 150 -19.23 -1.22 29.05
CA GLY A 150 -18.11 -1.01 29.98
C GLY A 150 -16.72 -1.48 29.55
N ALA A 151 -16.62 -2.29 28.48
CA ALA A 151 -15.34 -2.79 27.96
C ALA A 151 -15.23 -2.75 26.42
N GLY A 152 -16.33 -2.43 25.71
CA GLY A 152 -16.40 -2.50 24.23
C GLY A 152 -16.25 -1.16 23.49
N PHE A 153 -15.79 -0.09 24.15
CA PHE A 153 -15.65 1.23 23.52
C PHE A 153 -14.30 1.45 22.84
N LEU A 154 -13.31 0.60 23.11
CA LEU A 154 -12.03 0.66 22.45
C LEU A 154 -12.16 0.04 21.07
N VAL A 155 -12.20 0.90 20.06
CA VAL A 155 -12.16 0.50 18.66
C VAL A 155 -10.84 -0.22 18.39
N ASP A 156 -10.92 -1.45 17.87
CA ASP A 156 -9.71 -2.20 17.51
C ASP A 156 -8.93 -1.40 16.46
N SER A 157 -7.72 -1.05 16.83
CA SER A 157 -6.89 -0.14 16.06
C SER A 157 -5.43 -0.43 16.30
N ARG A 158 -4.61 -0.04 15.32
CA ARG A 158 -3.17 -0.21 15.38
C ARG A 158 -2.48 1.10 15.04
N THR A 159 -1.50 1.48 15.83
CA THR A 159 -0.60 2.58 15.49
C THR A 159 0.20 2.24 14.23
N ILE A 160 0.15 3.13 13.23
CA ILE A 160 0.86 2.98 11.96
C ILE A 160 1.79 4.17 11.72
N LYS A 161 2.56 4.09 10.64
CA LYS A 161 3.34 5.21 10.12
C LYS A 161 2.98 5.45 8.67
N ILE A 162 2.97 6.72 8.30
CA ILE A 162 2.86 7.20 6.92
C ILE A 162 4.23 7.75 6.55
N GLY A 163 4.65 7.57 5.30
CA GLY A 163 6.01 7.84 4.90
C GLY A 163 6.14 8.03 3.39
N TYR A 164 7.39 8.15 2.96
CA TYR A 164 7.78 7.97 1.57
C TYR A 164 8.72 6.77 1.47
N GLU A 165 8.43 5.84 0.55
CA GLU A 165 9.25 4.63 0.35
C GLU A 165 9.18 4.20 -1.10
N LYS A 166 10.22 3.50 -1.56
CA LYS A 166 10.20 2.88 -2.88
C LYS A 166 9.21 1.70 -2.90
N PRO A 167 8.32 1.61 -3.90
CA PRO A 167 7.40 0.50 -4.04
C PRO A 167 8.09 -0.86 -4.04
N LYS A 168 7.54 -1.83 -3.30
CA LYS A 168 8.08 -3.19 -3.21
C LYS A 168 8.04 -3.91 -4.55
N TYR A 169 9.09 -4.64 -4.89
CA TYR A 169 9.19 -5.49 -6.09
C TYR A 169 9.06 -4.77 -7.46
N ILE A 170 8.74 -3.47 -7.50
CA ILE A 170 8.68 -2.66 -8.72
C ILE A 170 9.87 -1.70 -8.75
N LYS A 171 10.41 -1.44 -9.95
CA LYS A 171 11.36 -0.37 -10.21
C LYS A 171 10.63 0.80 -10.86
N THR A 172 10.74 1.99 -10.26
CA THR A 172 10.20 3.25 -10.79
C THR A 172 11.22 4.37 -10.68
N ASN A 173 11.09 5.40 -11.51
CA ASN A 173 11.85 6.65 -11.42
C ASN A 173 11.25 7.63 -10.40
N MET A 174 10.08 7.31 -9.82
CA MET A 174 9.51 8.06 -8.71
C MET A 174 10.31 7.77 -7.43
N THR A 175 11.02 8.78 -6.93
CA THR A 175 11.93 8.66 -5.78
C THR A 175 11.23 8.84 -4.43
N ARG A 176 10.13 9.61 -4.39
CA ARG A 176 9.40 10.00 -3.18
C ARG A 176 7.92 9.64 -3.28
N VAL A 177 7.59 8.35 -3.34
CA VAL A 177 6.19 7.87 -3.43
C VAL A 177 5.57 7.83 -2.02
N PRO A 178 4.48 8.58 -1.74
CA PRO A 178 3.77 8.48 -0.47
C PRO A 178 3.23 7.06 -0.28
N TYR A 179 3.34 6.53 0.94
CA TYR A 179 2.79 5.23 1.27
C TYR A 179 2.17 5.19 2.66
N ILE A 180 1.21 4.28 2.81
CA ILE A 180 0.56 3.94 4.08
C ILE A 180 0.74 2.44 4.28
N LYS A 181 1.50 2.05 5.30
CA LYS A 181 1.74 0.65 5.65
C LYS A 181 0.75 0.19 6.71
N LEU A 182 -0.19 -0.64 6.28
CA LEU A 182 -1.17 -1.30 7.13
C LEU A 182 -0.64 -2.68 7.57
N LYS A 183 -1.49 -3.47 8.25
CA LYS A 183 -1.11 -4.79 8.77
C LYS A 183 -0.84 -5.83 7.66
N SER A 184 -1.77 -5.99 6.72
CA SER A 184 -1.68 -6.99 5.64
C SER A 184 -1.28 -6.41 4.28
N ARG A 185 -1.46 -5.10 4.11
CA ARG A 185 -1.24 -4.42 2.82
C ARG A 185 -0.49 -3.10 2.96
N ILE A 186 0.11 -2.66 1.86
CA ILE A 186 0.77 -1.36 1.74
C ILE A 186 0.11 -0.60 0.60
N ILE A 187 -0.31 0.62 0.86
CA ILE A 187 -0.93 1.50 -0.12
C ILE A 187 0.15 2.47 -0.60
N TYR A 188 0.33 2.61 -1.92
CA TYR A 188 1.23 3.55 -2.56
C TYR A 188 0.45 4.51 -3.46
N PHE A 189 0.75 5.81 -3.38
CA PHE A 189 0.11 6.83 -4.21
C PHE A 189 0.96 7.10 -5.45
N PHE A 190 0.70 6.38 -6.55
CA PHE A 190 1.38 6.60 -7.81
C PHE A 190 0.73 7.75 -8.61
N PRO A 191 1.43 8.38 -9.57
CA PRO A 191 0.91 9.55 -10.29
C PRO A 191 -0.45 9.36 -10.98
N ASP A 192 -0.83 8.14 -11.32
CA ASP A 192 -2.04 7.83 -12.09
C ASP A 192 -3.09 7.04 -11.30
N GLN A 193 -2.69 6.43 -10.18
CA GLN A 193 -3.54 5.47 -9.46
C GLN A 193 -3.00 5.17 -8.05
N LEU A 194 -3.88 4.65 -7.21
CA LEU A 194 -3.51 4.04 -5.94
C LEU A 194 -3.08 2.59 -6.19
N MET A 195 -1.85 2.24 -5.81
CA MET A 195 -1.35 0.86 -5.90
C MET A 195 -1.35 0.20 -4.52
N ILE A 196 -2.13 -0.87 -4.37
CA ILE A 196 -2.24 -1.65 -3.14
C ILE A 196 -1.42 -2.91 -3.29
N PHE A 197 -0.42 -3.08 -2.43
CA PHE A 197 0.42 -4.27 -2.37
C PHE A 197 0.01 -5.18 -1.22
N GLU A 198 -0.52 -6.36 -1.54
CA GLU A 198 -0.95 -7.38 -0.58
C GLU A 198 -0.62 -8.77 -1.14
N ASN A 199 -0.17 -9.70 -0.28
CA ASN A 199 0.11 -11.09 -0.69
C ASN A 199 0.99 -11.23 -1.95
N ARG A 200 2.03 -10.38 -2.08
CA ARG A 200 2.93 -10.33 -3.26
C ARG A 200 2.26 -9.95 -4.58
N ARG A 201 1.07 -9.35 -4.51
CA ARG A 201 0.32 -8.88 -5.67
C ARG A 201 0.03 -7.40 -5.51
N TYR A 202 0.07 -6.70 -6.64
CA TYR A 202 -0.44 -5.34 -6.79
C TYR A 202 -1.86 -5.36 -7.32
N GLU A 203 -2.71 -4.54 -6.70
CA GLU A 203 -3.96 -4.08 -7.27
C GLU A 203 -3.85 -2.58 -7.51
N ALA A 204 -4.50 -2.08 -8.55
CA ALA A 204 -4.51 -0.65 -8.83
C ALA A 204 -5.94 -0.13 -8.87
N ILE A 205 -6.15 1.02 -8.24
CA ILE A 205 -7.42 1.72 -8.19
C ILE A 205 -7.18 3.12 -8.76
N PRO A 206 -7.75 3.43 -9.94
CA PRO A 206 -7.72 4.78 -10.50
C PRO A 206 -8.27 5.82 -9.52
N TYR A 207 -7.73 7.04 -9.54
CA TYR A 207 -8.14 8.09 -8.61
C TYR A 207 -9.59 8.56 -8.77
N ASN A 208 -10.17 8.42 -9.96
CA ASN A 208 -11.60 8.70 -10.18
C ASN A 208 -12.55 7.70 -9.50
N ASN A 209 -12.05 6.52 -9.11
CA ASN A 209 -12.79 5.52 -8.35
C ASN A 209 -12.49 5.60 -6.85
N LEU A 210 -11.88 6.69 -6.38
CA LEU A 210 -11.57 6.91 -4.98
C LEU A 210 -12.33 8.11 -4.42
N HIS A 211 -12.84 7.92 -3.21
CA HIS A 211 -13.41 8.96 -2.37
C HIS A 211 -12.62 9.05 -1.08
N ILE A 212 -12.23 10.27 -0.71
CA ILE A 212 -11.60 10.56 0.57
C ILE A 212 -12.60 11.35 1.40
N ASN A 213 -12.95 10.84 2.59
CA ASN A 213 -13.79 11.57 3.53
C ASN A 213 -12.95 12.05 4.70
N LEU A 214 -13.18 13.30 5.12
CA LEU A 214 -12.57 13.91 6.29
C LEU A 214 -13.65 14.25 7.31
N GLN A 215 -13.47 13.78 8.54
CA GLN A 215 -14.34 14.15 9.65
C GLN A 215 -13.56 14.23 10.95
N ASN A 216 -14.08 14.97 11.92
CA ASN A 216 -13.57 14.90 13.28
C ASN A 216 -14.38 13.88 14.07
N LYS A 217 -13.70 13.12 14.94
CA LYS A 217 -14.32 12.06 15.72
C LYS A 217 -13.69 11.96 17.10
N ASP A 218 -14.48 11.50 18.04
CA ASP A 218 -14.05 11.29 19.41
C ASP A 218 -13.30 9.97 19.53
N TRP A 219 -12.13 10.04 20.14
CA TRP A 219 -11.27 8.90 20.42
C TRP A 219 -10.98 8.84 21.92
N ILE A 220 -11.38 7.74 22.57
CA ILE A 220 -10.97 7.42 23.94
C ILE A 220 -9.53 6.85 23.92
N GLU A 221 -8.59 7.60 24.49
CA GLU A 221 -7.19 7.18 24.62
C GLU A 221 -6.98 6.43 25.94
N ASP A 222 -6.50 5.20 25.86
CA ASP A 222 -6.21 4.32 26.99
C ASP A 222 -4.72 4.22 27.32
N GLY A 223 -3.87 4.91 26.55
CA GLY A 223 -2.44 5.04 26.80
C GLY A 223 -1.98 6.48 27.00
N ASN A 224 -0.78 6.78 26.50
CA ASN A 224 -0.22 8.13 26.59
C ASN A 224 -0.92 9.06 25.61
N VAL A 225 -1.43 10.17 26.13
CA VAL A 225 -2.04 11.24 25.32
C VAL A 225 -0.96 11.90 24.45
N PRO A 226 -1.15 11.95 23.13
CA PRO A 226 -0.25 12.67 22.23
C PRO A 226 -0.27 14.18 22.52
N ILE A 227 0.89 14.84 22.44
CA ILE A 227 1.01 16.27 22.77
C ILE A 227 0.27 17.20 21.78
N ASP A 228 -0.02 16.70 20.58
CA ASP A 228 -0.78 17.41 19.54
C ASP A 228 -2.31 17.13 19.61
N ALA A 229 -2.77 16.37 20.62
CA ALA A 229 -4.17 16.01 20.76
C ALA A 229 -4.97 17.09 21.49
N THR A 230 -6.23 17.28 21.08
CA THR A 230 -7.19 18.13 21.81
C THR A 230 -8.05 17.27 22.73
N ILE A 231 -7.84 17.34 24.05
CA ILE A 231 -8.72 16.68 25.03
C ILE A 231 -10.04 17.47 25.15
N ILE A 232 -11.16 16.80 24.90
CA ILE A 232 -12.51 17.40 24.99
C ILE A 232 -13.31 16.90 26.19
N GLY A 233 -12.81 15.88 26.89
CA GLY A 233 -13.47 15.35 28.07
C GLY A 233 -12.75 14.14 28.64
N TYR A 234 -13.38 13.54 29.64
CA TYR A 234 -12.88 12.34 30.28
C TYR A 234 -14.05 11.41 30.57
N ARG A 235 -13.81 10.10 30.49
CA ARG A 235 -14.81 9.06 30.79
C ARG A 235 -14.18 7.99 31.67
N TRP A 236 -14.93 7.43 32.61
CA TRP A 236 -14.46 6.27 33.35
C TRP A 236 -14.22 5.08 32.42
N GLN A 237 -13.15 4.32 32.66
CA GLN A 237 -12.83 3.10 31.92
C GLN A 237 -13.98 2.09 32.03
N HIS A 238 -14.58 1.97 33.22
CA HIS A 238 -15.75 1.17 33.50
C HIS A 238 -16.87 2.07 34.07
N PRO A 239 -17.68 2.71 33.19
CA PRO A 239 -18.78 3.56 33.62
C PRO A 239 -20.05 2.74 33.91
N ASN A 240 -20.85 3.19 34.88
CA ASN A 240 -22.24 2.79 35.02
C ASN A 240 -23.09 3.36 33.86
N ILE A 241 -24.35 2.94 33.76
CA ILE A 241 -25.30 3.41 32.72
C ILE A 241 -25.46 4.93 32.76
N ASP A 242 -25.42 5.54 33.94
CA ASP A 242 -25.50 6.98 34.16
C ASP A 242 -24.17 7.73 33.93
N GLY A 243 -23.09 7.03 33.58
CA GLY A 243 -21.75 7.59 33.39
C GLY A 243 -20.92 7.76 34.65
N SER A 244 -21.44 7.42 35.84
CA SER A 244 -20.70 7.39 37.10
C SER A 244 -19.69 6.23 37.15
N PRO A 245 -18.66 6.23 38.02
CA PRO A 245 -17.71 5.12 38.08
C PRO A 245 -18.36 3.85 38.64
N ASP A 246 -18.17 2.71 37.97
CA ASP A 246 -18.50 1.42 38.55
C ASP A 246 -17.49 1.07 39.66
N LEU A 247 -17.96 1.13 40.90
CA LEU A 247 -17.16 0.94 42.12
C LEU A 247 -16.80 -0.53 42.37
N ARG A 248 -17.31 -1.48 41.58
CA ARG A 248 -16.90 -2.89 41.67
C ARG A 248 -15.48 -3.10 41.14
N PHE A 249 -15.01 -2.21 40.27
CA PHE A 249 -13.65 -2.25 39.74
C PHE A 249 -12.71 -1.50 40.68
N ARG A 250 -11.79 -2.23 41.31
CA ARG A 250 -10.75 -1.65 42.18
C ARG A 250 -9.87 -0.62 41.47
N TYR A 251 -9.63 -0.81 40.17
CA TYR A 251 -8.91 0.12 39.32
C TYR A 251 -9.83 0.54 38.17
N ASN A 252 -10.25 1.80 38.18
CA ASN A 252 -11.15 2.37 37.19
C ASN A 252 -10.75 3.82 36.95
N PRO A 253 -9.66 4.09 36.20
CA PRO A 253 -9.22 5.43 35.89
C PRO A 253 -10.20 6.14 34.95
N LYS A 254 -10.13 7.47 34.93
CA LYS A 254 -10.72 8.27 33.84
C LYS A 254 -9.78 8.25 32.64
N LEU A 255 -10.31 7.88 31.48
CA LEU A 255 -9.64 7.91 30.20
C LEU A 255 -9.98 9.23 29.47
N PRO A 256 -9.00 9.93 28.89
CA PRO A 256 -9.24 11.13 28.10
C PRO A 256 -9.98 10.81 26.79
N ILE A 257 -10.91 11.70 26.43
CA ILE A 257 -11.58 11.73 25.13
C ILE A 257 -10.89 12.81 24.30
N LEU A 258 -10.33 12.41 23.18
CA LEU A 258 -9.60 13.27 22.24
C LEU A 258 -10.50 13.60 21.05
N ASN A 259 -10.54 14.86 20.63
CA ASN A 259 -11.09 15.22 19.32
C ASN A 259 -10.00 15.05 18.27
N CYS A 260 -10.23 14.13 17.34
CA CYS A 260 -9.22 13.64 16.41
C CYS A 260 -9.71 13.75 14.98
N ARG A 261 -8.77 13.77 14.03
CA ARG A 261 -9.11 13.70 12.61
C ARG A 261 -9.28 12.25 12.20
N GLU A 262 -10.34 11.95 11.47
CA GLU A 262 -10.54 10.69 10.78
C GLU A 262 -10.51 10.93 9.26
N ILE A 263 -9.71 10.14 8.56
CA ILE A 263 -9.61 10.12 7.09
C ILE A 263 -10.03 8.72 6.63
N GLU A 264 -11.08 8.64 5.82
CA GLU A 264 -11.54 7.41 5.18
C GLU A 264 -11.15 7.41 3.71
N ILE A 265 -10.54 6.33 3.24
CA ILE A 265 -10.20 6.10 1.84
C ILE A 265 -11.12 4.99 1.34
N ILE A 266 -12.03 5.33 0.44
CA ILE A 266 -13.08 4.44 -0.06
C ILE A 266 -12.93 4.30 -1.58
N GLY A 267 -13.03 3.08 -2.08
CA GLY A 267 -13.10 2.76 -3.51
C GLY A 267 -13.53 1.31 -3.72
N ASP A 268 -13.61 0.87 -4.97
CA ASP A 268 -14.20 -0.43 -5.35
C ASP A 268 -13.68 -1.64 -4.55
N ARG A 269 -12.42 -1.59 -4.10
CA ARG A 269 -11.75 -2.68 -3.37
C ARG A 269 -10.99 -2.23 -2.12
N ILE A 270 -11.22 -0.99 -1.69
CA ILE A 270 -10.55 -0.40 -0.54
C ILE A 270 -11.55 0.37 0.32
N GLU A 271 -11.51 0.11 1.61
CA GLU A 271 -12.23 0.87 2.63
C GLU A 271 -11.33 0.88 3.86
N GLU A 272 -10.56 1.96 4.01
CA GLU A 272 -9.56 2.08 5.06
C GLU A 272 -9.77 3.38 5.83
N THR A 273 -9.87 3.26 7.15
CA THR A 273 -10.09 4.39 8.05
C THR A 273 -8.87 4.63 8.90
N LEU A 274 -8.35 5.86 8.84
CA LEU A 274 -7.19 6.31 9.61
C LEU A 274 -7.61 7.40 10.59
N GLN A 275 -7.14 7.32 11.82
CA GLN A 275 -7.31 8.34 12.84
C GLN A 275 -5.98 8.99 13.21
N PHE A 276 -6.00 10.30 13.35
CA PHE A 276 -4.85 11.15 13.66
C PHE A 276 -5.15 11.93 14.94
N SER A 277 -4.20 11.94 15.88
CA SER A 277 -4.36 12.64 17.16
C SER A 277 -4.63 14.14 17.00
N ASN A 278 -4.03 14.76 16.00
CA ASN A 278 -4.30 16.15 15.65
C ASN A 278 -5.53 16.27 14.73
N LYS A 279 -6.58 16.95 15.20
CA LYS A 279 -7.83 17.20 14.47
C LYS A 279 -7.68 18.12 13.24
N ASP A 280 -6.63 18.92 13.17
CA ASP A 280 -6.47 19.94 12.13
C ASP A 280 -5.67 19.43 10.91
N ILE A 281 -5.18 18.18 10.97
CA ILE A 281 -4.45 17.50 9.89
C ILE A 281 -5.37 17.04 8.75
N GLY A 282 -4.81 16.89 7.55
CA GLY A 282 -5.43 16.19 6.41
C GLY A 282 -6.15 17.12 5.44
N THR A 283 -6.39 18.37 5.82
CA THR A 283 -7.18 19.31 5.00
C THR A 283 -6.44 19.68 3.72
N ASN A 284 -5.11 19.87 3.79
CA ASN A 284 -4.31 20.16 2.61
C ASN A 284 -4.28 18.95 1.67
N LEU A 285 -4.08 17.75 2.21
CA LEU A 285 -4.15 16.50 1.46
C LEU A 285 -5.48 16.34 0.73
N TYR A 286 -6.60 16.55 1.41
CA TYR A 286 -7.92 16.46 0.80
C TYR A 286 -8.04 17.40 -0.40
N ASN A 287 -7.69 18.67 -0.22
CA ASN A 287 -7.79 19.68 -1.27
C ASN A 287 -6.90 19.35 -2.47
N GLU A 288 -5.64 19.02 -2.25
CA GLU A 288 -4.70 18.70 -3.33
C GLU A 288 -5.05 17.37 -4.01
N PHE A 289 -5.50 16.35 -3.26
CA PHE A 289 -5.98 15.09 -3.84
C PHE A 289 -7.21 15.31 -4.71
N THR A 290 -8.21 16.06 -4.26
CA THR A 290 -9.42 16.33 -5.04
C THR A 290 -9.11 17.09 -6.32
N LYS A 291 -8.23 18.11 -6.26
CA LYS A 291 -7.79 18.84 -7.48
C LYS A 291 -7.06 17.92 -8.44
N TYR A 292 -6.13 17.11 -7.92
CA TYR A 292 -5.32 16.20 -8.72
C TYR A 292 -6.19 15.12 -9.38
N SER A 293 -7.04 14.43 -8.61
CA SER A 293 -7.88 13.35 -9.11
C SER A 293 -8.83 13.83 -10.21
N GLN A 294 -9.43 15.01 -10.07
CA GLN A 294 -10.30 15.61 -11.10
C GLN A 294 -9.57 15.92 -12.42
N LYS A 295 -8.29 16.31 -12.35
CA LYS A 295 -7.50 16.71 -13.52
C LYS A 295 -6.90 15.53 -14.28
N TYR A 296 -6.51 14.46 -13.58
CA TYR A 296 -5.79 13.31 -14.13
C TYR A 296 -6.65 12.03 -14.25
N THR A 297 -7.92 12.21 -14.64
CA THR A 297 -8.89 11.14 -14.91
C THR A 297 -8.94 10.75 -16.38
#